data_AF-A0A9P0A7N6-F1
#
_entry.id   AF-A0A9P0A7N6-F1
#
_cell.length_a   1.000
_cell.length_b   1.000
_cell.length_c   1.000
_cell.angle_alpha   90.00
_cell.angle_beta   90.00
_cell.angle_gamma   90.00
#
_symmetry.space_group_name_H-M   'P 1'
#
loop_
_entity.id
_entity.type
_entity.pdbx_description
1 polymer ?
#
loop_
_entity_poly.entity_id
_entity_poly.type
_entity_poly.pdbx_seq_one_letter_code
_entity_poly.pdbx_strand_id
1 'polypeptide(L)'
;MDFWRRSAGISRRDHARNERGREIMNAEQNIVHEIVTKQLVRYGHVQPMADDRLARKVLDWVPPGRRRRGRPAKSWIGGSSR
;
A
#
# COMPACT_ATOMS: atom_id res chain seq x y z
N MET A 1 -3.94 -7.06 10.18
CA MET A 1 -4.97 -8.07 10.54
C MET A 1 -4.52 -9.00 11.66
N ASP A 2 -3.24 -9.37 11.73
CA ASP A 2 -2.70 -10.22 12.79
C ASP A 2 -2.96 -9.73 14.23
N PHE A 3 -2.87 -8.42 14.47
CA PHE A 3 -3.15 -7.84 15.78
C PHE A 3 -4.56 -8.19 16.28
N TRP A 4 -5.58 -8.00 15.43
CA TRP A 4 -6.97 -8.33 15.76
C TRP A 4 -7.20 -9.83 15.89
N ARG A 5 -6.54 -10.64 15.05
CA ARG A 5 -6.64 -12.11 15.15
C ARG A 5 -6.11 -12.63 16.48
N ARG A 6 -4.93 -12.15 16.92
CA ARG A 6 -4.37 -12.53 18.23
C ARG A 6 -5.25 -12.06 19.38
N SER A 7 -5.74 -10.82 19.31
CA SER A 7 -6.61 -10.25 20.35
C SER A 7 -7.94 -10.98 20.45
N ALA A 8 -8.48 -11.44 19.32
CA ALA A 8 -9.71 -12.23 19.24
C ALA A 8 -9.49 -13.74 19.51
N GLY A 9 -8.27 -14.18 19.83
CA GLY A 9 -7.95 -15.60 20.05
C GLY A 9 -8.00 -16.48 18.79
N ILE A 10 -8.05 -15.88 17.60
CA ILE A 10 -8.12 -16.59 16.32
C ILE A 10 -6.71 -17.00 15.88
N SER A 11 -6.46 -18.30 15.89
CA SER A 11 -5.25 -18.92 15.36
C SER A 11 -5.31 -19.09 13.83
N ARG A 12 -4.21 -19.56 13.24
CA ARG A 12 -4.21 -19.95 11.82
C ARG A 12 -5.01 -21.24 11.56
N ARG A 13 -5.11 -22.13 12.55
CA ARG A 13 -5.84 -23.40 12.45
C ARG A 13 -7.36 -23.22 12.36
N ASP A 14 -7.86 -22.08 12.82
CA ASP A 14 -9.29 -21.80 12.79
C ASP A 14 -9.79 -21.46 11.39
N HIS A 15 -8.88 -21.26 10.42
CA HIS A 15 -9.18 -20.90 9.03
C HIS A 15 -10.19 -19.75 8.89
N ALA A 16 -10.31 -18.90 9.91
CA ALA A 16 -11.30 -17.85 9.96
C ALA A 16 -10.97 -16.74 8.95
N ARG A 17 -12.00 -16.25 8.27
CA ARG A 17 -11.89 -15.06 7.41
C ARG A 17 -11.54 -13.84 8.24
N ASN A 18 -10.95 -12.85 7.57
CA ASN A 18 -10.56 -11.62 8.23
C ASN A 18 -11.77 -10.81 8.73
N GLU A 19 -12.94 -10.92 8.09
CA GLU A 19 -14.18 -10.31 8.59
C GLU A 19 -14.48 -10.75 10.02
N ARG A 20 -14.29 -12.03 10.35
CA ARG A 20 -14.58 -12.56 11.69
C ARG A 20 -13.77 -11.87 12.78
N GLY A 21 -12.49 -11.61 12.52
CA GLY A 21 -11.64 -10.84 13.43
C GLY A 21 -12.06 -9.38 13.55
N ARG A 22 -12.65 -8.80 12.50
CA ARG A 22 -13.18 -7.42 12.57
C ARG A 22 -14.48 -7.35 13.37
N GLU A 23 -15.39 -8.29 13.15
CA GLU A 23 -16.65 -8.40 13.88
C GLU A 23 -16.43 -8.50 15.38
N ILE A 24 -15.53 -9.39 15.82
CA ILE A 24 -15.21 -9.57 17.25
C ILE A 24 -14.64 -8.30 17.86
N MET A 25 -13.78 -7.61 17.12
CA MET A 25 -13.15 -6.37 17.57
C MET A 25 -14.05 -5.14 17.37
N ASN A 26 -15.29 -5.32 16.90
CA ASN A 26 -16.23 -4.27 16.51
C ASN A 26 -15.58 -3.17 15.66
N ALA A 27 -14.73 -3.59 14.72
CA ALA A 27 -13.93 -2.68 13.93
C ALA A 27 -14.66 -2.29 12.65
N GLU A 28 -15.27 -1.10 12.69
CA GLU A 28 -16.07 -0.56 11.59
C GLU A 28 -15.22 -0.16 10.38
N GLN A 29 -14.00 0.30 10.60
CA GLN A 29 -13.14 0.81 9.53
C GLN A 29 -12.35 -0.31 8.86
N ASN A 30 -12.45 -0.36 7.54
CA ASN A 30 -11.68 -1.30 6.72
C ASN A 30 -10.24 -0.78 6.49
N ILE A 31 -9.37 -1.69 6.04
CA ILE A 31 -7.95 -1.36 5.77
C ILE A 31 -7.79 -0.28 4.69
N VAL A 32 -8.68 -0.22 3.70
CA VAL A 32 -8.64 0.79 2.65
C VAL A 32 -8.90 2.18 3.23
N HIS A 33 -9.88 2.29 4.14
CA HIS A 33 -10.18 3.52 4.87
C HIS A 33 -8.94 3.98 5.64
N GLU A 34 -8.32 3.09 6.42
CA GLU A 34 -7.11 3.43 7.19
C GLU A 34 -5.95 3.89 6.29
N ILE A 35 -5.74 3.24 5.15
CA ILE A 35 -4.72 3.64 4.17
C ILE A 35 -5.05 5.04 3.63
N VAL A 36 -6.29 5.29 3.21
CA VAL A 36 -6.71 6.60 2.69
C VAL A 36 -6.54 7.68 3.76
N THR A 37 -6.97 7.44 5.00
CA THR A 37 -6.78 8.37 6.12
C THR A 37 -5.31 8.69 6.35
N LYS A 38 -4.42 7.67 6.37
CA LYS A 38 -2.97 7.90 6.53
C LYS A 38 -2.36 8.67 5.36
N GLN A 39 -2.82 8.40 4.14
CA GLN A 39 -2.39 9.17 2.96
C GLN A 39 -2.83 10.63 3.07
N LEU A 40 -4.06 10.90 3.50
CA LEU A 40 -4.58 12.26 3.70
C LEU A 40 -3.84 13.02 4.80
N VAL A 41 -3.55 12.37 5.93
CA VAL A 41 -2.74 12.98 7.01
C VAL A 41 -1.33 13.31 6.50
N ARG A 42 -0.70 12.38 5.78
CA ARG A 42 0.60 12.63 5.16
C ARG A 42 0.54 13.77 4.15
N TYR A 43 -0.50 13.81 3.32
CA TYR A 43 -0.73 14.88 2.35
C TYR A 43 -0.85 16.24 3.04
N GLY A 44 -1.70 16.35 4.07
CA GLY A 44 -1.88 17.58 4.84
C GLY A 44 -0.61 18.01 5.57
N HIS A 45 0.28 17.09 5.94
CA HIS A 45 1.58 17.43 6.50
C HIS A 45 2.59 17.93 5.44
N VAL A 46 2.56 17.35 4.24
CA VAL A 46 3.48 17.71 3.13
C VAL A 46 3.03 18.99 2.41
N GLN A 47 1.74 19.27 2.35
CA GLN A 47 1.19 20.39 1.58
C GLN A 47 1.66 21.79 2.04
N PRO A 48 1.88 22.06 3.34
CA PRO A 48 2.43 23.32 3.82
C PRO A 48 3.96 23.39 3.79
N MET A 49 4.65 22.29 3.43
CA MET A 49 6.11 22.28 3.37
C MET A 49 6.61 23.19 2.25
N ALA A 50 7.74 23.86 2.49
CA ALA A 50 8.42 24.67 1.47
C ALA A 50 8.75 23.84 0.21
N ASP A 51 8.66 24.47 -0.95
CA ASP A 51 8.76 23.83 -2.27
C ASP A 51 10.16 23.28 -2.58
N ASP A 52 11.19 23.75 -1.87
CA ASP A 52 12.55 23.24 -1.97
C ASP A 52 12.69 21.84 -1.35
N ARG A 53 11.82 21.48 -0.39
CA ARG A 53 11.85 20.20 0.31
C ARG A 53 11.53 19.05 -0.63
N LEU A 54 12.32 17.98 -0.52
CA LEU A 54 12.18 16.78 -1.34
C LEU A 54 10.77 16.18 -1.28
N ALA A 55 10.15 16.13 -0.10
CA ALA A 55 8.81 15.54 0.05
C ALA A 55 7.74 16.29 -0.75
N ARG A 56 7.82 17.62 -0.80
CA ARG A 56 6.94 18.50 -1.58
C ARG A 56 7.17 18.31 -3.08
N LYS A 57 8.44 18.35 -3.51
CA LYS A 57 8.83 18.05 -4.90
C LYS A 57 8.33 16.69 -5.38
N VAL A 58 8.45 15.65 -4.55
CA VAL A 58 8.01 14.29 -4.89
C VAL A 58 6.49 14.19 -4.94
N LEU A 59 5.76 14.91 -4.09
CA LEU A 59 4.30 14.91 -4.10
C LEU A 59 3.75 15.44 -5.45
N ASP A 60 4.36 16.49 -5.98
CA ASP A 60 3.96 17.13 -7.23
C ASP A 60 4.68 16.55 -8.47
N TRP A 61 5.57 15.57 -8.25
CA TRP A 61 6.40 15.04 -9.33
C TRP A 61 5.57 14.19 -10.29
N VAL A 62 5.42 14.69 -11.52
CA VAL A 62 4.92 13.91 -12.64
C VAL A 62 6.11 13.28 -13.36
N PRO A 63 6.30 11.96 -13.29
CA PRO A 63 7.43 11.31 -13.94
C PRO A 63 7.29 11.45 -15.47
N PRO A 64 8.37 11.87 -16.19
CA PRO A 64 8.36 11.91 -17.64
C PRO A 64 8.33 10.50 -18.22
N GLY A 65 7.13 9.99 -18.50
CA GLY A 65 6.90 8.71 -19.18
C GLY A 65 7.35 7.47 -18.42
N ARG A 66 6.91 6.30 -18.92
CA ARG A 66 7.16 4.99 -18.32
C ARG A 66 8.65 4.64 -18.44
N ARG A 67 9.33 4.43 -17.32
CA ARG A 67 10.67 3.81 -17.30
C ARG A 67 10.58 2.48 -18.07
N ARG A 68 11.52 2.22 -18.99
CA ARG A 68 11.59 0.95 -19.74
C ARG A 68 11.38 -0.20 -18.77
N ARG A 69 10.53 -1.18 -19.14
CA ARG A 69 10.39 -2.44 -18.40
C ARG A 69 11.81 -2.91 -18.11
N GLY A 70 12.11 -3.20 -16.83
CA GLY A 70 13.41 -3.78 -16.46
C GLY A 70 13.70 -5.01 -17.32
N ARG A 71 14.91 -5.56 -17.21
CA ARG A 71 15.44 -6.64 -18.07
C ARG A 71 14.33 -7.50 -18.71
N PRO A 72 14.22 -7.53 -20.06
CA PRO A 72 13.27 -8.38 -20.75
C PRO A 72 13.35 -9.81 -20.23
N ALA A 73 12.22 -10.50 -20.09
CA ALA A 73 12.23 -11.92 -19.76
C ALA A 73 13.09 -12.65 -20.81
N LYS A 74 14.02 -13.52 -20.38
CA LYS A 74 14.73 -14.40 -21.31
C LYS A 74 13.68 -15.28 -21.99
N SER A 75 13.37 -15.03 -23.26
CA SER A 75 12.69 -16.03 -24.08
C SER A 75 13.64 -17.21 -24.26
N TRP A 76 13.09 -18.42 -24.20
CA TRP A 76 13.83 -19.68 -24.37
C TRP A 76 14.67 -19.72 -25.66
N ILE A 77 14.20 -19.03 -26.70
CA ILE A 77 14.95 -18.79 -27.94
C ILE A 77 15.57 -17.40 -27.81
N GLY A 78 16.90 -17.35 -27.74
CA GLY A 78 17.65 -16.14 -27.43
C GLY A 78 17.35 -14.97 -28.37
N GLY A 79 17.02 -13.82 -27.77
CA GLY A 79 17.23 -12.51 -28.36
C GLY A 79 16.15 -12.03 -29.33
N SER A 80 15.21 -11.23 -28.81
CA SER A 80 14.78 -9.91 -29.31
C SER A 80 13.35 -9.61 -28.85
N SER A 81 13.18 -8.60 -27.99
CA SER A 81 11.87 -7.96 -27.78
C SER A 81 11.59 -6.99 -28.93
N ARG A 82 10.41 -7.06 -29.56
CA ARG A 82 9.86 -5.94 -30.36
C ARG A 82 9.61 -4.72 -29.47
#